data_AF-U6H9Z8-F1
#
_entry.id   AF-U6H9Z8-F1
#
_cell.length_a   1.000
_cell.length_b   1.000
_cell.length_c   1.000
_cell.angle_alpha   90.00
_cell.angle_beta   90.00
_cell.angle_gamma   90.00
#
_symmetry.space_group_name_H-M   'P 1'
#
loop_
_entity.id
_entity.type
_entity.pdbx_description
1 polymer ?
#
loop_
_entity_poly.entity_id
_entity_poly.type
_entity_poly.pdbx_seq_one_letter_code
_entity_poly.pdbx_strand_id
1 'polypeptide(L)'
;MCLMCLLHDADRTIRAAANLRVVSQQPPQSRSVALNSSSSSSSSSNSSSSNNGEETVTMTAQEGPTQQQLQQEKTLKESLKSAGIAFKEHRHSKACTVEELIAAVGHLGIPVCKNLFLKDKKGSLFLLTALHDSPTPLKGLMSKLGLQKLRLADEKVLEASLHVLPGCVTPFAILNDEKKEVTFLLDSKLKDSEELVLVHPLHNFESLEIAARDIISFLISKGVAIQFIDCKELQTLSEAPAEGTSGTAAPAAGKKGGAGAAKSSKEEPQQQEATLGMTAKKATNFAEWYTQAIVRGELVEYYDISGCYIIRPWAYRMWEAVQRFFDDSIKRLGVENCYFPMFVSQAKLEKEKDHVEGFQPEVAWVTHYGDSELPEKVAIRPTSETIMYPAYAKWIRSHRDLPLKLNQWNNVVRWEFKQPTPFLRTREFLWQEGHTAHATEEEAFSLVLEILELYRQWYEDYLAVPVIKGEKSENEKFAGGKKTTTIEGIIPETGRGIQAATSHLLGQNFSKMFGIEFEDEKGAKQLVHQTSWGCTTRSLGVMIMTHGDDKGLVLPPRIVAVQAVIIPIIFKESGGTEIVAKCRELEKTLIAAGVRVKVDDRVYLHGSASLFFSLSFVFCIAASGASPPLE
;
A
#
# COMPACT_ATOMS: atom_id res chain seq x y z
N MET A 1 4.10 -36.30 -29.70
CA MET A 1 2.69 -36.49 -29.28
C MET A 1 2.18 -35.38 -28.33
N CYS A 2 2.57 -34.12 -28.51
CA CYS A 2 2.43 -33.07 -27.49
C CYS A 2 1.82 -31.73 -27.96
N LEU A 3 1.17 -31.67 -29.13
CA LEU A 3 0.51 -30.42 -29.59
C LEU A 3 -1.01 -30.59 -29.71
N MET A 4 -1.49 -31.80 -30.04
CA MET A 4 -2.94 -32.07 -30.08
C MET A 4 -3.58 -32.20 -28.69
N CYS A 5 -2.88 -32.75 -27.67
CA CYS A 5 -3.46 -32.83 -26.32
C CYS A 5 -3.62 -31.46 -25.65
N LEU A 6 -2.69 -30.52 -25.89
CA LEU A 6 -2.75 -29.15 -25.35
C LEU A 6 -3.77 -28.27 -26.09
N LEU A 7 -3.96 -28.47 -27.39
CA LEU A 7 -5.04 -27.82 -28.14
C LEU A 7 -6.43 -28.37 -27.76
N HIS A 8 -6.53 -29.66 -27.40
CA HIS A 8 -7.79 -30.26 -26.96
C HIS A 8 -8.18 -29.82 -25.53
N ASP A 9 -7.22 -29.58 -24.64
CA ASP A 9 -7.48 -29.00 -23.32
C ASP A 9 -7.73 -27.48 -23.37
N ALA A 10 -6.99 -26.73 -24.20
CA ALA A 10 -7.26 -25.31 -24.41
C ALA A 10 -8.64 -25.07 -25.05
N ASP A 11 -9.06 -25.90 -26.01
CA ASP A 11 -10.39 -25.85 -26.60
C ASP A 11 -11.48 -26.27 -25.58
N ARG A 12 -11.18 -27.17 -24.63
CA ARG A 12 -12.10 -27.47 -23.50
C ARG A 12 -12.20 -26.32 -22.50
N THR A 13 -11.11 -25.66 -22.14
CA THR A 13 -11.13 -24.52 -21.21
C THR A 13 -11.78 -23.29 -21.84
N ILE A 14 -11.56 -23.05 -23.13
CA ILE A 14 -12.18 -21.95 -23.89
C ILE A 14 -13.67 -22.23 -24.15
N ARG A 15 -14.06 -23.48 -24.47
CA ARG A 15 -15.49 -23.84 -24.59
C ARG A 15 -16.21 -23.88 -23.24
N ALA A 16 -15.53 -24.21 -22.14
CA ALA A 16 -16.11 -24.14 -20.79
C ALA A 16 -16.34 -22.68 -20.36
N ALA A 17 -15.47 -21.75 -20.76
CA ALA A 17 -15.66 -20.32 -20.54
C ALA A 17 -16.75 -19.71 -21.46
N ALA A 18 -16.98 -20.29 -22.65
CA ALA A 18 -17.98 -19.81 -23.61
C ALA A 18 -19.38 -20.44 -23.46
N ASN A 19 -19.54 -21.54 -22.72
CA ASN A 19 -20.82 -22.26 -22.56
C ASN A 19 -21.44 -22.19 -21.15
N LEU A 20 -21.05 -21.23 -20.31
CA LEU A 20 -21.84 -20.86 -19.13
C LEU A 20 -23.11 -20.10 -19.56
N ARG A 21 -24.05 -20.83 -20.16
CA ARG A 21 -25.46 -20.44 -20.19
C ARG A 21 -26.00 -20.59 -18.78
N VAL A 22 -26.58 -19.50 -18.29
CA VAL A 22 -27.41 -19.41 -17.09
C VAL A 22 -28.37 -20.61 -17.01
N VAL A 23 -28.12 -21.52 -16.07
CA VAL A 23 -29.14 -22.43 -15.59
C VAL A 23 -29.93 -21.65 -14.54
N SER A 24 -31.12 -21.20 -14.93
CA SER A 24 -32.08 -20.62 -13.99
C SER A 24 -32.45 -21.67 -12.95
N GLN A 25 -32.03 -21.48 -11.71
CA GLN A 25 -32.64 -22.21 -10.59
C GLN A 25 -33.99 -21.56 -10.28
N GLN A 26 -35.05 -22.35 -10.42
CA GLN A 26 -36.40 -22.02 -9.94
C GLN A 26 -36.39 -21.79 -8.42
N PRO A 27 -37.26 -20.92 -7.89
CA PRO A 27 -37.32 -20.65 -6.45
C PRO A 27 -37.84 -21.88 -5.69
N PRO A 28 -37.31 -22.19 -4.49
CA PRO A 28 -37.85 -23.26 -3.68
C PRO A 28 -39.27 -22.89 -3.20
N GLN A 29 -40.21 -23.78 -3.50
CA GLN A 29 -41.59 -23.70 -3.08
C GLN A 29 -41.72 -23.67 -1.55
N SER A 30 -42.57 -22.76 -1.10
CA SER A 30 -43.09 -22.66 0.27
C SER A 30 -43.65 -24.00 0.74
N ARG A 31 -43.09 -24.55 1.83
CA ARG A 31 -43.80 -25.53 2.66
C ARG A 31 -44.42 -24.81 3.85
N SER A 32 -45.74 -24.73 3.79
CA SER A 32 -46.63 -24.48 4.91
C SER A 32 -46.39 -25.51 6.02
N VAL A 33 -46.12 -25.05 7.23
CA VAL A 33 -46.39 -25.84 8.44
C VAL A 33 -47.34 -25.03 9.30
N ALA A 34 -48.46 -25.68 9.59
CA ALA A 34 -49.66 -25.14 10.19
C ALA A 34 -49.42 -24.62 11.62
N LEU A 35 -50.05 -23.48 11.89
CA LEU A 35 -50.46 -23.06 13.23
C LEU A 35 -51.39 -24.13 13.81
N ASN A 36 -51.02 -24.69 14.96
CA ASN A 36 -51.96 -25.35 15.84
C ASN A 36 -51.93 -24.65 17.20
N SER A 37 -53.07 -24.04 17.50
CA SER A 37 -53.48 -23.50 18.78
C SER A 37 -53.71 -24.62 19.79
N SER A 38 -53.16 -24.48 20.99
CA SER A 38 -53.76 -25.04 22.19
C SER A 38 -53.38 -24.21 23.41
N SER A 39 -54.41 -23.56 23.95
CA SER A 39 -54.48 -22.91 25.25
C SER A 39 -54.35 -23.92 26.39
N SER A 40 -53.57 -23.58 27.42
CA SER A 40 -53.91 -23.94 28.80
C SER A 40 -53.16 -23.07 29.80
N SER A 41 -53.95 -22.33 30.57
CA SER A 41 -53.64 -21.59 31.78
C SER A 41 -53.13 -22.48 32.92
N SER A 42 -52.14 -22.01 33.68
CA SER A 42 -52.16 -22.14 35.15
C SER A 42 -51.07 -21.27 35.79
N SER A 43 -51.54 -20.38 36.66
CA SER A 43 -50.81 -19.63 37.68
C SER A 43 -50.12 -20.54 38.69
N SER A 44 -48.89 -20.21 39.12
CA SER A 44 -48.48 -20.31 40.53
C SER A 44 -47.18 -19.54 40.79
N SER A 45 -47.25 -18.69 41.80
CA SER A 45 -46.16 -18.03 42.51
C SER A 45 -45.30 -19.03 43.29
N ASN A 46 -43.97 -18.86 43.30
CA ASN A 46 -43.19 -18.73 44.55
C ASN A 46 -41.69 -18.49 44.36
N SER A 47 -41.20 -17.46 45.07
CA SER A 47 -39.95 -17.34 45.84
C SER A 47 -38.61 -17.84 45.29
N SER A 48 -37.74 -16.86 45.01
CA SER A 48 -36.34 -16.74 45.44
C SER A 48 -35.49 -18.00 45.68
N SER A 49 -34.46 -18.16 44.86
CA SER A 49 -33.11 -18.49 45.34
C SER A 49 -32.05 -18.10 44.32
N SER A 50 -31.06 -17.38 44.84
CA SER A 50 -29.87 -16.89 44.18
C SER A 50 -29.02 -18.04 43.63
N ASN A 51 -28.54 -17.93 42.39
CA ASN A 51 -27.26 -18.52 42.02
C ASN A 51 -26.66 -17.73 40.85
N ASN A 52 -25.56 -17.05 41.16
CA ASN A 52 -24.67 -16.44 40.20
C ASN A 52 -24.04 -17.55 39.35
N GLY A 53 -24.40 -17.61 38.09
CA GLY A 53 -23.62 -18.30 37.07
C GLY A 53 -22.60 -17.32 36.52
N GLU A 54 -21.35 -17.46 36.94
CA GLU A 54 -20.19 -16.85 36.29
C GLU A 54 -20.15 -17.33 34.83
N GLU A 55 -20.55 -16.47 33.90
CA GLU A 55 -20.09 -16.62 32.52
C GLU A 55 -18.59 -16.33 32.50
N THR A 56 -17.83 -17.40 32.31
CA THR A 56 -16.38 -17.37 32.16
C THR A 56 -16.05 -16.60 30.88
N VAL A 57 -15.89 -15.29 31.00
CA VAL A 57 -15.20 -14.47 30.02
C VAL A 57 -13.79 -15.02 29.91
N THR A 58 -13.50 -15.71 28.81
CA THR A 58 -12.13 -16.06 28.44
C THR A 58 -11.41 -14.74 28.14
N MET A 59 -10.78 -14.18 29.17
CA MET A 59 -9.85 -13.07 29.02
C MET A 59 -8.69 -13.57 28.14
N THR A 60 -8.65 -13.09 26.90
CA THR A 60 -7.45 -13.20 26.07
C THR A 60 -6.30 -12.51 26.82
N ALA A 61 -5.30 -13.29 27.20
CA ALA A 61 -4.09 -12.79 27.86
C ALA A 61 -3.51 -11.61 27.06
N GLN A 62 -3.32 -10.47 27.72
CA GLN A 62 -2.48 -9.39 27.19
C GLN A 62 -1.06 -9.95 27.02
N GLU A 63 -0.55 -9.99 25.79
CA GLU A 63 0.88 -10.25 25.55
C GLU A 63 1.70 -9.15 26.24
N GLY A 64 2.49 -9.50 27.25
CA GLY A 64 3.45 -8.61 27.91
C GLY A 64 4.90 -9.03 27.64
N PRO A 65 5.90 -8.27 28.12
CA PRO A 65 7.31 -8.63 27.97
C PRO A 65 7.61 -9.96 28.68
N THR A 66 8.52 -10.75 28.11
CA THR A 66 8.94 -12.03 28.67
C THR A 66 9.73 -11.83 29.97
N GLN A 67 9.83 -12.88 30.80
CA GLN A 67 10.64 -12.82 32.03
C GLN A 67 12.12 -12.49 31.74
N GLN A 68 12.65 -12.95 30.62
CA GLN A 68 14.01 -12.63 30.19
C GLN A 68 14.15 -11.14 29.84
N GLN A 69 13.18 -10.57 29.11
CA GLN A 69 13.15 -9.15 28.77
C GLN A 69 13.06 -8.27 30.02
N LEU A 70 12.19 -8.61 30.97
CA LEU A 70 12.06 -7.90 32.24
C LEU A 70 13.37 -7.95 33.06
N GLN A 71 14.10 -9.07 33.02
CA GLN A 71 15.38 -9.19 33.70
C GLN A 71 16.47 -8.34 33.02
N GLN A 72 16.53 -8.34 31.67
CA GLN A 72 17.45 -7.48 30.91
C GLN A 72 17.18 -5.99 31.16
N GLU A 73 15.90 -5.59 31.13
CA GLU A 73 15.42 -4.24 31.43
C GLU A 73 15.85 -3.80 32.83
N LYS A 74 15.60 -4.64 33.84
CA LYS A 74 15.98 -4.38 35.23
C LYS A 74 17.49 -4.16 35.37
N THR A 75 18.30 -5.05 34.79
CA THR A 75 19.76 -4.94 34.83
C THR A 75 20.27 -3.67 34.14
N LEU A 76 19.69 -3.30 33.00
CA LEU A 76 20.00 -2.05 32.31
C LEU A 76 19.67 -0.83 33.18
N LYS A 77 18.44 -0.76 33.72
CA LYS A 77 17.97 0.34 34.57
C LYS A 77 18.80 0.50 35.84
N GLU A 78 19.19 -0.60 36.48
CA GLU A 78 20.09 -0.58 37.64
C GLU A 78 21.47 -0.04 37.25
N SER A 79 22.01 -0.46 36.10
CA SER A 79 23.31 0.02 35.61
C SER A 79 23.30 1.51 35.27
N LEU A 80 22.22 2.02 34.66
CA LEU A 80 22.01 3.45 34.39
C LEU A 80 21.93 4.25 35.70
N LYS A 81 21.18 3.76 36.69
CA LYS A 81 21.08 4.39 38.03
C LYS A 81 22.44 4.42 38.74
N SER A 82 23.20 3.33 38.71
CA SER A 82 24.54 3.28 39.30
C SER A 82 25.54 4.20 38.60
N ALA A 83 25.34 4.49 37.31
CA ALA A 83 26.12 5.48 36.56
C ALA A 83 25.67 6.94 36.84
N GLY A 84 24.67 7.15 37.69
CA GLY A 84 24.14 8.47 38.02
C GLY A 84 23.27 9.09 36.92
N ILE A 85 22.76 8.29 35.99
CA ILE A 85 21.99 8.76 34.84
C ILE A 85 20.51 8.83 35.18
N ALA A 86 19.91 10.00 34.96
CA ALA A 86 18.48 10.20 35.13
C ALA A 86 17.72 9.77 33.87
N PHE A 87 16.61 9.05 34.07
CA PHE A 87 15.67 8.70 33.01
C PHE A 87 14.25 8.58 33.56
N LYS A 88 13.25 8.72 32.68
CA LYS A 88 11.83 8.52 32.98
C LYS A 88 11.25 7.40 32.13
N GLU A 89 10.37 6.62 32.73
CA GLU A 89 9.79 5.41 32.12
C GLU A 89 8.40 5.71 31.57
N HIS A 90 8.13 5.27 30.34
CA HIS A 90 6.86 5.45 29.65
C HIS A 90 6.33 4.12 29.16
N ARG A 91 5.34 3.56 29.85
CA ARG A 91 4.69 2.30 29.45
C ARG A 91 3.70 2.54 28.33
N HIS A 92 3.71 1.63 27.36
CA HIS A 92 2.82 1.69 26.22
C HIS A 92 2.48 0.29 25.70
N SER A 93 1.51 0.21 24.79
CA SER A 93 1.25 -1.03 24.05
C SER A 93 2.48 -1.47 23.25
N LYS A 94 2.57 -2.77 22.93
CA LYS A 94 3.65 -3.34 22.12
C LYS A 94 3.90 -2.49 20.85
N ALA A 95 5.15 -2.08 20.63
CA ALA A 95 5.57 -1.24 19.51
C ALA A 95 6.74 -1.87 18.75
N CYS A 96 6.44 -2.73 17.77
CA CYS A 96 7.42 -3.44 16.96
C CYS A 96 8.08 -2.57 15.88
N THR A 97 7.47 -1.43 15.54
CA THR A 97 7.95 -0.50 14.53
C THR A 97 8.09 0.91 15.10
N VAL A 98 8.89 1.76 14.44
CA VAL A 98 9.06 3.17 14.84
C VAL A 98 7.73 3.91 14.73
N GLU A 99 6.89 3.56 13.76
CA GLU A 99 5.56 4.10 13.55
C GLU A 99 4.62 3.75 14.72
N GLU A 100 4.62 2.49 15.16
CA GLU A 100 3.86 2.07 16.35
C GLU A 100 4.36 2.75 17.61
N LEU A 101 5.68 2.94 17.71
CA LEU A 101 6.27 3.67 18.83
C LEU A 101 5.82 5.13 18.83
N ILE A 102 5.93 5.85 17.70
CA ILE A 102 5.45 7.23 17.59
C ILE A 102 3.95 7.33 17.89
N ALA A 103 3.13 6.37 17.45
CA ALA A 103 1.71 6.35 17.79
C ALA A 103 1.47 6.19 19.29
N ALA A 104 2.29 5.37 19.96
CA ALA A 104 2.21 5.12 21.39
C ALA A 104 2.69 6.30 22.26
N VAL A 105 3.81 6.93 21.91
CA VAL A 105 4.49 7.92 22.77
C VAL A 105 4.63 9.31 22.15
N GLY A 106 4.14 9.53 20.93
CA GLY A 106 4.28 10.82 20.22
C GLY A 106 3.58 11.99 20.89
N HIS A 107 2.56 11.72 21.73
CA HIS A 107 1.90 12.72 22.56
C HIS A 107 2.83 13.39 23.59
N LEU A 108 3.99 12.80 23.88
CA LEU A 108 4.99 13.36 24.78
C LEU A 108 5.81 14.49 24.15
N GLY A 109 5.82 14.62 22.81
CA GLY A 109 6.60 15.63 22.10
C GLY A 109 8.12 15.43 22.17
N ILE A 110 8.58 14.25 22.59
CA ILE A 110 10.01 13.90 22.72
C ILE A 110 10.44 13.09 21.49
N PRO A 111 11.56 13.43 20.84
CA PRO A 111 12.06 12.70 19.68
C PRO A 111 12.31 11.21 19.97
N VAL A 112 11.81 10.34 19.09
CA VAL A 112 12.05 8.90 19.14
C VAL A 112 13.30 8.55 18.33
N CYS A 113 14.12 7.63 18.85
CA CYS A 113 15.23 7.04 18.11
C CYS A 113 14.79 5.79 17.32
N LYS A 114 15.23 5.68 16.07
CA LYS A 114 15.14 4.46 15.26
C LYS A 114 16.47 3.72 15.23
N ASN A 115 16.40 2.41 15.07
CA ASN A 115 17.56 1.53 15.09
C ASN A 115 17.54 0.58 13.89
N LEU A 116 18.65 0.52 13.16
CA LEU A 116 18.84 -0.35 12.00
C LEU A 116 19.99 -1.32 12.27
N PHE A 117 19.68 -2.62 12.38
CA PHE A 117 20.69 -3.66 12.48
C PHE A 117 20.98 -4.23 11.09
N LEU A 118 22.20 -4.02 10.60
CA LEU A 118 22.60 -4.19 9.21
C LEU A 118 23.73 -5.20 9.07
N LYS A 119 23.78 -5.85 7.91
CA LYS A 119 24.80 -6.83 7.53
C LYS A 119 25.30 -6.58 6.11
N ASP A 120 26.61 -6.64 5.93
CA ASP A 120 27.22 -6.50 4.61
C ASP A 120 27.32 -7.85 3.85
N LYS A 121 27.97 -7.86 2.69
CA LYS A 121 28.22 -9.10 1.92
C LYS A 121 29.22 -10.03 2.61
N LYS A 122 30.21 -9.50 3.33
CA LYS A 122 31.26 -10.27 4.02
C LYS A 122 30.80 -10.85 5.36
N GLY A 123 29.63 -10.42 5.83
CA GLY A 123 29.05 -10.85 7.10
C GLY A 123 29.33 -9.91 8.27
N SER A 124 29.98 -8.78 8.04
CA SER A 124 30.18 -7.73 9.03
C SER A 124 28.84 -7.12 9.45
N LEU A 125 28.72 -6.83 10.74
CA LEU A 125 27.48 -6.37 11.37
C LEU A 125 27.60 -4.92 11.82
N PHE A 126 26.50 -4.18 11.68
CA PHE A 126 26.42 -2.76 12.04
C PHE A 126 25.11 -2.49 12.77
N LEU A 127 25.15 -1.66 13.81
CA LEU A 127 23.94 -1.14 14.46
C LEU A 127 23.95 0.38 14.31
N LEU A 128 23.03 0.93 13.52
CA LEU A 128 22.85 2.37 13.35
C LEU A 128 21.68 2.87 14.19
N THR A 129 21.95 3.78 15.12
CA THR A 129 20.94 4.54 15.86
C THR A 129 20.87 5.97 15.34
N ALA A 130 19.67 6.44 15.01
CA ALA A 130 19.42 7.81 14.55
C ALA A 130 18.06 8.31 15.06
N LEU A 131 17.80 9.61 14.98
CA LEU A 131 16.44 10.12 15.19
C LEU A 131 15.49 9.57 14.11
N HIS A 132 14.22 9.37 14.47
CA HIS A 132 13.24 8.77 13.55
C HIS A 132 13.11 9.56 12.22
N ASP A 133 13.26 10.88 12.27
CA ASP A 133 13.20 11.82 11.15
C ASP A 133 14.53 12.00 10.40
N SER A 134 15.66 11.55 10.95
CA SER A 134 16.95 11.62 10.28
C SER A 134 17.00 10.70 9.06
N PRO A 135 17.47 11.15 7.87
CA PRO A 135 17.55 10.31 6.68
C PRO A 135 18.64 9.23 6.85
N THR A 136 18.31 7.97 6.57
CA THR A 136 19.24 6.84 6.69
C THR A 136 19.31 6.01 5.40
N PRO A 137 19.68 6.62 4.25
CA PRO A 137 19.76 5.90 2.98
C PRO A 137 20.93 4.91 2.99
N LEU A 138 20.66 3.63 2.73
CA LEU A 138 21.67 2.59 2.73
C LEU A 138 22.76 2.81 1.67
N LYS A 139 22.43 3.42 0.53
CA LYS A 139 23.41 3.77 -0.52
C LYS A 139 24.43 4.80 -0.04
N GLY A 140 23.98 5.83 0.67
CA GLY A 140 24.84 6.82 1.29
C GLY A 140 25.73 6.19 2.37
N LEU A 141 25.13 5.36 3.22
CA LEU A 141 25.85 4.64 4.28
C LEU A 141 26.91 3.68 3.72
N MET A 142 26.59 2.95 2.66
CA MET A 142 27.53 2.09 1.93
C MET A 142 28.71 2.89 1.38
N SER A 143 28.45 4.04 0.76
CA SER A 143 29.49 4.92 0.22
C SER A 143 30.39 5.45 1.33
N LYS A 144 29.80 5.89 2.45
CA LYS A 144 30.53 6.39 3.63
C LYS A 144 31.42 5.32 4.28
N LEU A 145 30.94 4.08 4.34
CA LEU A 145 31.64 2.95 4.96
C LEU A 145 32.53 2.17 3.98
N GLY A 146 32.54 2.51 2.69
CA GLY A 146 33.29 1.79 1.66
C GLY A 146 32.79 0.36 1.42
N LEU A 147 31.48 0.12 1.59
CA LEU A 147 30.85 -1.19 1.47
C LEU A 147 30.17 -1.36 0.10
N GLN A 148 30.28 -2.54 -0.49
CA GLN A 148 29.63 -2.84 -1.78
C GLN A 148 28.14 -3.19 -1.66
N LYS A 149 27.70 -3.70 -0.51
CA LYS A 149 26.30 -4.07 -0.26
C LYS A 149 26.02 -4.03 1.23
N LEU A 150 24.87 -3.47 1.60
CA LEU A 150 24.38 -3.41 2.96
C LEU A 150 22.88 -3.70 2.96
N ARG A 151 22.40 -4.50 3.92
CA ARG A 151 20.98 -4.85 4.10
C ARG A 151 20.67 -5.01 5.58
N LEU A 152 19.40 -5.05 5.97
CA LEU A 152 19.03 -5.48 7.33
C LEU A 152 19.50 -6.91 7.59
N ALA A 153 20.01 -7.15 8.79
CA ALA A 153 20.34 -8.49 9.26
C ALA A 153 19.05 -9.25 9.62
N ASP A 154 19.06 -10.57 9.44
CA ASP A 154 17.91 -11.42 9.77
C ASP A 154 17.79 -11.65 11.28
N GLU A 155 16.59 -12.07 11.71
CA GLU A 155 16.23 -12.31 13.12
C GLU A 155 17.20 -13.26 13.84
N LYS A 156 17.64 -14.33 13.18
CA LYS A 156 18.57 -15.28 13.79
C LYS A 156 19.93 -14.64 14.10
N VAL A 157 20.41 -13.78 13.20
CA VAL A 157 21.66 -13.03 13.43
C VAL A 157 21.45 -11.97 14.51
N LEU A 158 20.30 -11.28 14.52
CA LEU A 158 19.96 -10.31 15.57
C LEU A 158 19.94 -10.95 16.95
N GLU A 159 19.21 -12.05 17.12
CA GLU A 159 19.12 -12.78 18.38
C GLU A 159 20.46 -13.35 18.81
N ALA A 160 21.26 -13.90 17.88
CA ALA A 160 22.55 -14.48 18.19
C ALA A 160 23.64 -13.44 18.52
N SER A 161 23.54 -12.22 17.98
CA SER A 161 24.55 -11.17 18.18
C SER A 161 24.19 -10.19 19.29
N LEU A 162 22.91 -9.82 19.41
CA LEU A 162 22.46 -8.77 20.34
C LEU A 162 21.45 -9.27 21.38
N HIS A 163 21.08 -10.54 21.37
CA HIS A 163 20.18 -11.16 22.36
C HIS A 163 18.85 -10.39 22.55
N VAL A 164 18.32 -9.81 21.47
CA VAL A 164 17.04 -9.09 21.42
C VAL A 164 16.21 -9.56 20.23
N LEU A 165 14.89 -9.50 20.38
CA LEU A 165 13.94 -9.85 19.31
C LEU A 165 13.78 -8.71 18.29
N PRO A 166 13.28 -9.00 17.08
CA PRO A 166 12.85 -7.96 16.15
C PRO A 166 11.89 -6.97 16.80
N GLY A 167 12.07 -5.68 16.51
CA GLY A 167 11.31 -4.59 17.13
C GLY A 167 11.82 -4.17 18.53
N CYS A 168 12.72 -4.93 19.16
CA CYS A 168 13.33 -4.57 20.45
C CYS A 168 14.71 -3.90 20.31
N VAL A 169 15.15 -3.61 19.08
CA VAL A 169 16.47 -3.04 18.80
C VAL A 169 16.54 -1.60 19.30
N THR A 170 17.57 -1.31 20.09
CA THR A 170 17.81 -0.05 20.81
C THR A 170 19.31 0.21 20.86
N PRO A 171 19.81 1.45 21.05
CA PRO A 171 21.23 1.69 21.28
C PRO A 171 21.82 0.85 22.40
N PHE A 172 21.04 0.50 23.43
CA PHE A 172 21.52 -0.35 24.53
C PHE A 172 21.74 -1.82 24.14
N ALA A 173 21.19 -2.28 23.01
CA ALA A 173 21.35 -3.67 22.57
C ALA A 173 22.81 -4.01 22.26
N ILE A 174 23.64 -2.99 21.94
CA ILE A 174 25.08 -3.17 21.73
C ILE A 174 25.81 -3.70 22.97
N LEU A 175 25.25 -3.51 24.17
CA LEU A 175 25.83 -4.02 25.41
C LEU A 175 25.77 -5.55 25.50
N ASN A 176 24.91 -6.18 24.70
CA ASN A 176 24.79 -7.63 24.60
C ASN A 176 25.77 -8.23 23.57
N ASP A 177 26.51 -7.42 22.81
CA ASP A 177 27.51 -7.90 21.85
C ASP A 177 28.80 -8.35 22.57
N GLU A 178 28.73 -9.53 23.18
CA GLU A 178 29.84 -10.13 23.95
C GLU A 178 31.10 -10.36 23.09
N LYS A 179 30.92 -10.58 21.79
CA LYS A 179 32.01 -10.88 20.84
C LYS A 179 32.61 -9.63 20.22
N LYS A 180 32.00 -8.46 20.40
CA LYS A 180 32.40 -7.17 19.80
C LYS A 180 32.49 -7.23 18.27
N GLU A 181 31.55 -7.95 17.66
CA GLU A 181 31.48 -8.14 16.20
C GLU A 181 30.63 -7.07 15.50
N VAL A 182 29.86 -6.29 16.27
CA VAL A 182 28.95 -5.26 15.75
C VAL A 182 29.61 -3.89 15.81
N THR A 183 29.70 -3.23 14.66
CA THR A 183 30.12 -1.83 14.58
C THR A 183 28.95 -0.91 14.93
N PHE A 184 29.07 -0.15 16.02
CA PHE A 184 28.02 0.77 16.45
C PHE A 184 28.18 2.15 15.81
N LEU A 185 27.13 2.57 15.11
CA LEU A 185 27.03 3.82 14.37
C LEU A 185 25.96 4.69 15.03
N LEU A 186 26.28 5.96 15.29
CA LEU A 186 25.35 6.90 15.92
C LEU A 186 25.23 8.17 15.09
N ASP A 187 24.01 8.64 14.87
CA ASP A 187 23.77 9.93 14.21
C ASP A 187 24.49 11.07 14.94
N SER A 188 25.32 11.83 14.23
CA SER A 188 26.08 12.93 14.81
C SER A 188 25.20 14.05 15.35
N LYS A 189 23.92 14.15 14.97
CA LYS A 189 22.97 15.07 15.63
C LYS A 189 22.77 14.78 17.11
N LEU A 190 22.91 13.52 17.52
CA LEU A 190 22.79 13.12 18.93
C LEU A 190 24.08 13.41 19.72
N LYS A 191 25.20 13.66 19.02
CA LYS A 191 26.47 13.98 19.63
C LYS A 191 26.39 15.35 20.30
N ASP A 192 26.80 15.40 21.57
CA ASP A 192 26.82 16.63 22.38
C ASP A 192 25.44 17.30 22.54
N SER A 193 24.34 16.59 22.22
CA SER A 193 22.97 17.07 22.39
C SER A 193 22.48 16.86 23.83
N GLU A 194 21.91 17.91 24.42
CA GLU A 194 21.19 17.85 25.69
C GLU A 194 19.72 17.41 25.52
N GLU A 195 19.28 17.17 24.29
CA GLU A 195 17.90 16.76 24.02
C GLU A 195 17.59 15.40 24.65
N LEU A 196 16.38 15.32 25.20
CA LEU A 196 15.80 14.06 25.64
C LEU A 196 15.34 13.27 24.41
N VAL A 197 15.58 11.97 24.43
CA VAL A 197 15.14 11.04 23.39
C VAL A 197 14.42 9.86 24.02
N LEU A 198 13.56 9.22 23.23
CA LEU A 198 12.88 7.99 23.60
C LEU A 198 13.58 6.79 22.96
N VAL A 199 14.00 5.84 23.81
CA VAL A 199 14.65 4.58 23.44
C VAL A 199 14.07 3.41 24.23
N HIS A 200 13.98 2.24 23.62
CA HIS A 200 13.50 1.04 24.31
C HIS A 200 14.50 0.50 25.33
N PRO A 201 14.05 -0.04 26.47
CA PRO A 201 14.90 -0.71 27.45
C PRO A 201 15.06 -2.21 27.14
N LEU A 202 15.48 -2.53 25.91
CA LEU A 202 15.69 -3.90 25.38
C LEU A 202 14.41 -4.73 25.14
N HIS A 203 13.23 -4.14 25.30
CA HIS A 203 11.95 -4.68 24.85
C HIS A 203 11.01 -3.55 24.40
N ASN A 204 9.92 -3.90 23.72
CA ASN A 204 9.08 -2.94 23.01
C ASN A 204 7.72 -2.63 23.66
N PHE A 205 7.63 -2.74 24.99
CA PHE A 205 6.42 -2.43 25.77
C PHE A 205 6.60 -1.17 26.65
N GLU A 206 7.80 -0.60 26.63
CA GLU A 206 8.14 0.59 27.41
C GLU A 206 9.22 1.37 26.68
N SER A 207 9.30 2.68 26.95
CA SER A 207 10.36 3.56 26.47
C SER A 207 10.96 4.35 27.61
N LEU A 208 12.27 4.57 27.54
CA LEU A 208 13.00 5.45 28.43
C LEU A 208 13.17 6.82 27.77
N GLU A 209 12.71 7.86 28.45
CA GLU A 209 13.08 9.24 28.22
C GLU A 209 14.41 9.50 28.93
N ILE A 210 15.44 9.80 28.15
CA ILE A 210 16.83 9.91 28.62
C ILE A 210 17.58 10.91 27.74
N ALA A 211 18.53 11.65 28.30
CA ALA A 211 19.33 12.59 27.52
C ALA A 211 20.27 11.85 26.56
N ALA A 212 20.35 12.30 25.30
CA ALA A 212 21.20 11.67 24.29
C ALA A 212 22.68 11.59 24.72
N ARG A 213 23.20 12.66 25.35
CA ARG A 213 24.56 12.69 25.92
C ARG A 213 24.81 11.60 26.98
N ASP A 214 23.79 11.23 27.75
CA ASP A 214 23.92 10.26 28.83
C ASP A 214 23.94 8.84 28.27
N ILE A 215 23.17 8.56 27.21
CA ILE A 215 23.29 7.31 26.45
C ILE A 215 24.72 7.15 25.93
N ILE A 216 25.26 8.18 25.28
CA ILE A 216 26.62 8.18 24.71
C ILE A 216 27.66 7.93 25.80
N SER A 217 27.61 8.71 26.88
CA SER A 217 28.56 8.62 28.00
C SER A 217 28.49 7.25 28.67
N PHE A 218 27.28 6.72 28.84
CA PHE A 218 27.07 5.38 29.38
C PHE A 218 27.70 4.30 28.51
N LEU A 219 27.39 4.29 27.20
CA LEU A 219 27.93 3.28 26.27
C LEU A 219 29.46 3.34 26.21
N ILE A 220 30.04 4.54 26.17
CA ILE A 220 31.50 4.73 26.22
C ILE A 220 32.07 4.20 27.55
N SER A 221 31.42 4.47 28.69
CA SER A 221 31.86 3.94 30.00
C SER A 221 31.82 2.41 30.08
N LYS A 222 30.98 1.76 29.27
CA LYS A 222 30.92 0.31 29.11
C LYS A 222 31.89 -0.24 28.06
N GLY A 223 32.74 0.62 27.48
CA GLY A 223 33.76 0.24 26.50
C GLY A 223 33.23 0.04 25.08
N VAL A 224 32.07 0.63 24.76
CA VAL A 224 31.50 0.62 23.40
C VAL A 224 32.20 1.70 22.57
N ALA A 225 32.77 1.29 21.43
CA ALA A 225 33.29 2.23 20.45
C ALA A 225 32.14 2.77 19.59
N ILE A 226 31.99 4.09 19.55
CA ILE A 226 30.93 4.76 18.79
C ILE A 226 31.53 5.45 17.57
N GLN A 227 31.07 5.08 16.38
CA GLN A 227 31.38 5.82 15.16
C GLN A 227 30.24 6.77 14.83
N PHE A 228 30.52 8.08 14.89
CA PHE A 228 29.53 9.09 14.55
C PHE A 228 29.38 9.27 13.04
N ILE A 229 28.15 9.35 12.55
CA ILE A 229 27.83 9.54 11.13
C ILE A 229 26.82 10.67 10.97
N ASP A 230 27.09 11.61 10.07
CA ASP A 230 26.10 12.62 9.69
C ASP A 230 25.07 12.00 8.73
N CYS A 231 23.87 11.78 9.24
CA CYS A 231 22.77 11.21 8.47
C CYS A 231 22.36 12.11 7.29
N LYS A 232 22.50 13.44 7.37
CA LYS A 232 22.24 14.34 6.24
C LYS A 232 23.29 14.18 5.15
N GLU A 233 24.56 13.98 5.50
CA GLU A 233 25.62 13.68 4.54
C GLU A 233 25.34 12.38 3.78
N LEU A 234 24.75 11.38 4.44
CA LEU A 234 24.34 10.14 3.77
C LEU A 234 23.31 10.40 2.67
N GLN A 235 22.38 11.34 2.88
CA GLN A 235 21.41 11.74 1.87
C GLN A 235 22.11 12.33 0.63
N THR A 236 23.03 13.27 0.84
CA THR A 236 23.82 13.87 -0.24
C THR A 236 24.63 12.82 -1.01
N LEU A 237 25.27 11.87 -0.32
CA LEU A 237 26.03 10.79 -0.93
C LEU A 237 25.14 9.79 -1.70
N SER A 238 23.87 9.65 -1.30
CA SER A 238 22.90 8.80 -1.98
C SER A 238 22.42 9.43 -3.30
N GLU A 239 22.30 10.77 -3.32
CA GLU A 239 21.77 11.57 -4.44
C GLU A 239 22.84 11.99 -5.45
N ALA A 240 24.13 11.87 -5.11
CA ALA A 240 25.21 12.16 -6.04
C ALA A 240 25.07 11.34 -7.34
N PRO A 241 25.09 11.98 -8.52
CA PRO A 241 25.06 11.29 -9.80
C PRO A 241 26.27 10.36 -9.90
N ALA A 242 26.08 9.18 -10.47
CA ALA A 242 27.18 8.27 -10.78
C ALA A 242 28.07 8.93 -11.85
N GLU A 243 29.08 9.69 -11.43
CA GLU A 243 30.05 10.25 -12.36
C GLU A 243 30.82 9.12 -13.05
N GLY A 244 30.50 8.94 -14.34
CA GLY A 244 31.40 8.32 -15.29
C GLY A 244 32.65 9.17 -15.40
N THR A 245 33.80 8.58 -15.14
CA THR A 245 35.10 9.19 -15.35
C THR A 245 35.42 9.28 -16.84
N SER A 246 35.00 10.38 -17.49
CA SER A 246 35.59 10.84 -18.75
C SER A 246 36.27 12.19 -18.53
N GLY A 247 37.59 12.22 -18.78
CA GLY A 247 38.46 13.32 -18.38
C GLY A 247 38.45 14.56 -19.26
N THR A 248 39.11 15.58 -18.72
CA THR A 248 39.78 16.66 -19.46
C THR A 248 41.00 17.16 -18.66
N ALA A 249 42.11 17.33 -19.37
CA ALA A 249 43.42 17.88 -18.96
C ALA A 249 43.31 19.37 -18.52
N ALA A 250 44.25 20.09 -17.89
CA ALA A 250 45.65 20.03 -17.42
C ALA A 250 45.87 21.30 -16.51
N PRO A 251 47.02 21.62 -15.86
CA PRO A 251 48.39 21.44 -16.35
C PRO A 251 49.45 21.01 -15.30
N ALA A 252 50.67 20.86 -15.82
CA ALA A 252 51.82 20.14 -15.29
C ALA A 252 52.58 20.79 -14.11
N ALA A 253 53.20 19.93 -13.29
CA ALA A 253 54.60 20.08 -12.84
C ALA A 253 55.16 18.78 -12.21
N GLY A 254 56.25 18.25 -12.80
CA GLY A 254 57.44 17.86 -12.03
C GLY A 254 57.59 16.46 -11.41
N LYS A 255 58.41 15.65 -12.10
CA LYS A 255 59.48 14.72 -11.60
C LYS A 255 59.16 13.26 -11.19
N LYS A 256 59.71 12.39 -12.07
CA LYS A 256 60.61 11.23 -11.85
C LYS A 256 60.20 10.08 -10.91
N GLY A 257 60.07 8.92 -11.55
CA GLY A 257 60.95 7.76 -11.28
C GLY A 257 60.29 6.51 -10.74
N GLY A 258 60.55 5.37 -11.39
CA GLY A 258 60.42 4.04 -10.77
C GLY A 258 59.60 3.04 -11.58
N ALA A 259 60.28 2.30 -12.46
CA ALA A 259 59.74 1.09 -13.07
C ALA A 259 59.58 -0.03 -12.00
N GLY A 260 58.44 -0.70 -12.01
CA GLY A 260 58.17 -1.91 -11.23
C GLY A 260 57.13 -2.75 -11.95
N ALA A 261 57.58 -3.83 -12.58
CA ALA A 261 56.75 -4.77 -13.32
C ALA A 261 55.85 -5.58 -12.37
N ALA A 262 54.56 -5.69 -12.68
CA ALA A 262 53.70 -6.74 -12.15
C ALA A 262 52.61 -7.12 -13.17
N LYS A 263 52.49 -8.43 -13.35
CA LYS A 263 51.73 -9.20 -14.34
C LYS A 263 50.28 -8.75 -14.54
N SER A 264 49.91 -8.64 -15.82
CA SER A 264 48.54 -8.61 -16.30
C SER A 264 47.85 -9.96 -16.11
N SER A 265 46.90 -10.06 -15.18
CA SER A 265 45.80 -11.02 -15.26
C SER A 265 44.62 -10.31 -15.94
N LYS A 266 44.32 -10.71 -17.18
CA LYS A 266 43.04 -10.40 -17.83
C LYS A 266 41.93 -11.08 -17.02
N GLU A 267 41.21 -10.34 -16.21
CA GLU A 267 39.87 -10.75 -15.79
C GLU A 267 38.87 -10.15 -16.77
N GLU A 268 38.20 -11.03 -17.52
CA GLU A 268 37.02 -10.69 -18.29
C GLU A 268 35.96 -10.12 -17.34
N PRO A 269 35.21 -9.08 -17.74
CA PRO A 269 34.11 -8.59 -16.93
C PRO A 269 33.03 -9.68 -16.90
N GLN A 270 32.93 -10.40 -15.79
CA GLN A 270 31.74 -11.19 -15.48
C GLN A 270 30.55 -10.22 -15.43
N GLN A 271 29.71 -10.30 -16.45
CA GLN A 271 28.37 -9.73 -16.45
C GLN A 271 27.69 -10.09 -15.13
N GLN A 272 27.40 -9.08 -14.31
CA GLN A 272 26.39 -9.22 -13.28
C GLN A 272 25.10 -9.61 -13.98
N GLU A 273 24.69 -10.86 -13.86
CA GLU A 273 23.30 -11.22 -14.11
C GLU A 273 22.44 -10.38 -13.15
N ALA A 274 21.79 -9.36 -13.71
CA ALA A 274 20.74 -8.64 -13.03
C ALA A 274 19.74 -9.69 -12.53
N THR A 275 19.54 -9.77 -11.22
CA THR A 275 18.58 -10.69 -10.62
C THR A 275 17.17 -10.15 -10.93
N LEU A 276 16.72 -10.38 -12.16
CA LEU A 276 15.48 -9.84 -12.72
C LEU A 276 14.26 -10.36 -11.95
N GLY A 277 14.29 -11.63 -11.50
CA GLY A 277 13.20 -12.30 -10.77
C GLY A 277 13.08 -11.92 -9.29
N MET A 278 11.87 -12.10 -8.73
CA MET A 278 11.55 -11.84 -7.32
C MET A 278 12.56 -12.51 -6.35
N THR A 279 13.00 -11.76 -5.34
CA THR A 279 13.89 -12.28 -4.29
C THR A 279 13.22 -12.39 -2.93
N ALA A 280 12.15 -11.64 -2.68
CA ALA A 280 11.32 -11.79 -1.51
C ALA A 280 10.16 -12.75 -1.78
N LYS A 281 9.85 -13.59 -0.79
CA LYS A 281 8.67 -14.47 -0.84
C LYS A 281 7.47 -13.76 -0.24
N LYS A 282 6.32 -13.90 -0.89
CA LYS A 282 5.06 -13.27 -0.48
C LYS A 282 4.67 -13.64 0.95
N ALA A 283 4.82 -14.92 1.32
CA ALA A 283 4.40 -15.44 2.61
C ALA A 283 5.28 -15.00 3.79
N THR A 284 6.58 -14.74 3.57
CA THR A 284 7.52 -14.46 4.66
C THR A 284 8.00 -13.01 4.71
N ASN A 285 7.92 -12.27 3.60
CA ASN A 285 8.30 -10.87 3.54
C ASN A 285 7.39 -10.12 2.55
N PHE A 286 6.13 -9.98 2.95
CA PHE A 286 5.07 -9.43 2.12
C PHE A 286 5.33 -7.99 1.65
N ALA A 287 5.87 -7.13 2.50
CA ALA A 287 6.13 -5.72 2.17
C ALA A 287 7.21 -5.56 1.09
N GLU A 288 8.33 -6.29 1.24
CA GLU A 288 9.38 -6.31 0.21
C GLU A 288 8.90 -7.00 -1.06
N TRP A 289 8.15 -8.10 -0.95
CA TRP A 289 7.54 -8.76 -2.09
C TRP A 289 6.64 -7.81 -2.88
N TYR A 290 5.74 -7.08 -2.21
CA TYR A 290 4.83 -6.15 -2.87
C TYR A 290 5.60 -5.05 -3.60
N THR A 291 6.61 -4.49 -2.94
CA THR A 291 7.51 -3.48 -3.52
C THR A 291 8.22 -4.00 -4.77
N GLN A 292 8.79 -5.20 -4.71
CA GLN A 292 9.43 -5.82 -5.86
C GLN A 292 8.45 -6.10 -6.99
N ALA A 293 7.24 -6.58 -6.68
CA ALA A 293 6.25 -6.94 -7.69
C ALA A 293 5.79 -5.72 -8.50
N ILE A 294 5.49 -4.59 -7.83
CA ILE A 294 5.01 -3.39 -8.52
C ILE A 294 6.12 -2.62 -9.26
N VAL A 295 7.36 -2.64 -8.77
CA VAL A 295 8.49 -1.96 -9.41
C VAL A 295 9.04 -2.79 -10.58
N ARG A 296 9.34 -4.07 -10.34
CA ARG A 296 9.90 -4.96 -11.37
C ARG A 296 8.87 -5.34 -12.42
N GLY A 297 7.59 -5.35 -12.06
CA GLY A 297 6.47 -5.46 -12.98
C GLY A 297 6.15 -4.17 -13.75
N GLU A 298 6.96 -3.11 -13.58
CA GLU A 298 6.82 -1.82 -14.27
C GLU A 298 5.45 -1.15 -14.10
N LEU A 299 4.80 -1.37 -12.96
CA LEU A 299 3.50 -0.77 -12.64
C LEU A 299 3.66 0.64 -12.05
N VAL A 300 4.68 0.82 -11.21
CA VAL A 300 4.90 2.04 -10.44
C VAL A 300 6.36 2.44 -10.44
N GLU A 301 6.61 3.75 -10.51
CA GLU A 301 7.91 4.35 -10.16
C GLU A 301 7.75 5.17 -8.87
N TYR A 302 8.75 5.12 -8.00
CA TYR A 302 8.78 5.99 -6.82
C TYR A 302 9.05 7.44 -7.24
N TYR A 303 8.28 8.36 -6.66
CA TYR A 303 8.48 9.79 -6.89
C TYR A 303 9.31 10.40 -5.75
N ASP A 304 9.92 11.56 -6.00
CA ASP A 304 10.74 12.29 -5.02
C ASP A 304 9.90 12.84 -3.85
N ILE A 305 8.62 13.14 -4.08
CA ILE A 305 7.67 13.49 -3.02
C ILE A 305 7.10 12.21 -2.39
N SER A 306 7.38 12.04 -1.09
CA SER A 306 6.86 10.92 -0.30
C SER A 306 5.33 10.79 -0.40
N GLY A 307 4.86 9.57 -0.61
CA GLY A 307 3.44 9.25 -0.77
C GLY A 307 2.86 9.53 -2.16
N CYS A 308 3.65 10.07 -3.08
CA CYS A 308 3.31 10.20 -4.49
C CYS A 308 4.06 9.16 -5.32
N TYR A 309 3.42 8.66 -6.37
CA TYR A 309 3.94 7.57 -7.18
C TYR A 309 3.53 7.76 -8.64
N ILE A 310 4.44 7.47 -9.56
CA ILE A 310 4.13 7.53 -10.99
C ILE A 310 3.44 6.21 -11.36
N ILE A 311 2.19 6.29 -11.81
CA ILE A 311 1.46 5.13 -12.36
C ILE A 311 1.91 4.95 -13.81
N ARG A 312 2.75 3.93 -14.05
CA ARG A 312 3.32 3.63 -15.38
C ARG A 312 2.25 3.07 -16.32
N PRO A 313 2.50 3.03 -17.66
CA PRO A 313 1.49 2.63 -18.63
C PRO A 313 0.82 1.29 -18.35
N TRP A 314 1.54 0.28 -17.85
CA TRP A 314 0.96 -1.02 -17.53
C TRP A 314 -0.17 -0.92 -16.50
N ALA A 315 0.07 -0.23 -15.38
CA ALA A 315 -0.93 -0.04 -14.35
C ALA A 315 -2.04 0.94 -14.79
N TYR A 316 -1.67 2.01 -15.49
CA TYR A 316 -2.67 2.99 -15.95
C TYR A 316 -3.65 2.38 -16.96
N ARG A 317 -3.19 1.46 -17.82
CA ARG A 317 -4.09 0.68 -18.71
C ARG A 317 -5.10 -0.17 -17.94
N MET A 318 -4.71 -0.72 -16.78
CA MET A 318 -5.63 -1.47 -15.92
C MET A 318 -6.68 -0.54 -15.32
N TRP A 319 -6.28 0.65 -14.88
CA TRP A 319 -7.19 1.69 -14.42
C TRP A 319 -8.18 2.12 -15.52
N GLU A 320 -7.69 2.37 -16.74
CA GLU A 320 -8.56 2.69 -17.88
C GLU A 320 -9.58 1.59 -18.18
N ALA A 321 -9.23 0.32 -17.96
CA ALA A 321 -10.14 -0.81 -18.21
C ALA A 321 -11.32 -0.83 -17.22
N VAL A 322 -11.03 -0.69 -15.93
CA VAL A 322 -12.10 -0.61 -14.91
C VAL A 322 -12.87 0.70 -14.97
N GLN A 323 -12.20 1.80 -15.36
CA GLN A 323 -12.83 3.07 -15.64
C GLN A 323 -13.90 2.91 -16.74
N ARG A 324 -13.55 2.35 -17.91
CA ARG A 324 -14.52 2.14 -19.00
C ARG A 324 -15.73 1.31 -18.55
N PHE A 325 -15.49 0.21 -17.85
CA PHE A 325 -16.58 -0.63 -17.32
C PHE A 325 -17.53 0.17 -16.43
N PHE A 326 -16.98 0.87 -15.44
CA PHE A 326 -17.80 1.55 -14.45
C PHE A 326 -18.52 2.74 -15.09
N ASP A 327 -17.81 3.48 -15.96
CA ASP A 327 -18.32 4.64 -16.69
C ASP A 327 -19.48 4.26 -17.63
N ASP A 328 -19.42 3.11 -18.31
CA ASP A 328 -20.53 2.61 -19.11
C ASP A 328 -21.70 2.13 -18.22
N SER A 329 -21.39 1.61 -17.04
CA SER A 329 -22.38 1.07 -16.12
C SER A 329 -23.20 2.16 -15.44
N ILE A 330 -22.56 3.22 -14.95
CA ILE A 330 -23.26 4.35 -14.34
C ILE A 330 -24.07 5.17 -15.35
N LYS A 331 -23.63 5.25 -16.63
CA LYS A 331 -24.44 5.87 -17.69
C LYS A 331 -25.75 5.13 -17.93
N ARG A 332 -25.77 3.80 -17.80
CA ARG A 332 -27.03 3.01 -17.86
C ARG A 332 -27.98 3.34 -16.70
N LEU A 333 -27.47 3.86 -15.58
CA LEU A 333 -28.25 4.35 -14.45
C LEU A 333 -28.68 5.82 -14.57
N GLY A 334 -28.36 6.46 -15.71
CA GLY A 334 -28.62 7.87 -15.96
C GLY A 334 -27.67 8.83 -15.23
N VAL A 335 -26.49 8.36 -14.83
CA VAL A 335 -25.45 9.23 -14.24
C VAL A 335 -24.67 9.92 -15.35
N GLU A 336 -24.46 11.22 -15.22
CA GLU A 336 -23.70 12.04 -16.18
C GLU A 336 -22.32 12.40 -15.64
N ASN A 337 -21.30 12.35 -16.49
CA ASN A 337 -19.97 12.82 -16.12
C ASN A 337 -19.89 14.35 -16.18
N CYS A 338 -19.19 14.92 -15.21
CA CYS A 338 -18.89 16.33 -15.11
C CYS A 338 -17.44 16.52 -14.61
N TYR A 339 -17.03 17.78 -14.45
CA TYR A 339 -15.75 18.10 -13.81
C TYR A 339 -15.88 19.39 -13.01
N PHE A 340 -15.70 19.29 -11.69
CA PHE A 340 -15.58 20.45 -10.81
C PHE A 340 -14.10 20.82 -10.60
N PRO A 341 -13.79 22.10 -10.34
CA PRO A 341 -12.41 22.55 -10.08
C PRO A 341 -11.75 21.84 -8.89
N MET A 342 -10.42 21.75 -8.92
CA MET A 342 -9.64 21.13 -7.84
C MET A 342 -9.50 22.02 -6.60
N PHE A 343 -9.59 23.34 -6.76
CA PHE A 343 -9.41 24.28 -5.68
C PHE A 343 -10.72 24.57 -4.96
N VAL A 344 -10.67 24.57 -3.63
CA VAL A 344 -11.77 24.96 -2.73
C VAL A 344 -11.32 26.14 -1.87
N SER A 345 -12.16 27.16 -1.72
CA SER A 345 -11.85 28.28 -0.83
C SER A 345 -11.91 27.85 0.63
N GLN A 346 -11.13 28.51 1.50
CA GLN A 346 -11.13 28.22 2.92
C GLN A 346 -12.53 28.33 3.52
N ALA A 347 -13.25 29.41 3.18
CA ALA A 347 -14.60 29.66 3.67
C ALA A 347 -15.61 28.55 3.32
N LYS A 348 -15.45 27.87 2.17
CA LYS A 348 -16.34 26.76 1.79
C LYS A 348 -16.03 25.48 2.56
N LEU A 349 -14.74 25.21 2.80
CA LEU A 349 -14.30 24.03 3.52
C LEU A 349 -14.64 24.13 5.02
N GLU A 350 -14.52 25.32 5.60
CA GLU A 350 -14.80 25.54 7.02
C GLU A 350 -16.28 25.39 7.38
N LYS A 351 -17.21 25.66 6.44
CA LYS A 351 -18.64 25.38 6.66
C LYS A 351 -18.90 23.92 7.04
N GLU A 352 -18.13 22.98 6.48
CA GLU A 352 -18.28 21.54 6.75
C GLU A 352 -17.78 21.16 8.16
N LYS A 353 -16.76 21.85 8.64
CA LYS A 353 -16.17 21.63 9.97
C LYS A 353 -17.15 21.89 11.11
N ASP A 354 -18.05 22.85 10.94
CA ASP A 354 -19.06 23.20 11.95
C ASP A 354 -20.18 22.15 12.08
N HIS A 355 -20.32 21.25 11.10
CA HIS A 355 -21.45 20.31 11.01
C HIS A 355 -21.02 18.84 10.97
N VAL A 356 -19.73 18.54 10.75
CA VAL A 356 -19.18 17.18 10.72
C VAL A 356 -18.17 17.02 11.86
N GLU A 357 -18.65 16.48 12.98
CA GLU A 357 -17.83 16.22 14.18
C GLU A 357 -16.68 15.25 13.83
N GLY A 358 -15.43 15.66 14.10
CA GLY A 358 -14.23 14.85 13.82
C GLY A 358 -13.59 15.06 12.43
N PHE A 359 -14.08 15.98 11.60
CA PHE A 359 -13.43 16.31 10.33
C PHE A 359 -12.09 17.05 10.56
N GLN A 360 -10.98 16.31 10.55
CA GLN A 360 -9.64 16.88 10.41
C GLN A 360 -9.24 16.83 8.94
N PRO A 361 -9.28 17.96 8.23
CA PRO A 361 -9.07 17.92 6.80
C PRO A 361 -7.55 17.79 6.60
N GLU A 362 -7.10 16.62 6.13
CA GLU A 362 -5.72 16.36 5.70
C GLU A 362 -5.44 17.09 4.38
N VAL A 363 -5.61 18.42 4.37
CA VAL A 363 -5.64 19.25 3.17
C VAL A 363 -4.28 19.83 2.89
N ALA A 364 -3.91 19.80 1.61
CA ALA A 364 -2.84 20.63 1.09
C ALA A 364 -3.39 22.03 0.79
N TRP A 365 -2.73 23.06 1.31
CA TRP A 365 -3.06 24.46 1.06
C TRP A 365 -2.10 25.06 0.04
N VAL A 366 -2.65 25.79 -0.93
CA VAL A 366 -1.92 26.69 -1.81
C VAL A 366 -2.00 28.09 -1.21
N THR A 367 -0.84 28.66 -0.91
CA THR A 367 -0.71 29.98 -0.27
C THR A 367 0.02 31.00 -1.14
N HIS A 368 0.69 30.57 -2.22
CA HIS A 368 1.49 31.43 -3.09
C HIS A 368 1.23 31.14 -4.57
N TYR A 369 1.42 32.15 -5.43
CA TYR A 369 1.48 32.03 -6.89
C TYR A 369 2.79 32.68 -7.38
N GLY A 370 3.71 31.87 -7.91
CA GLY A 370 5.10 32.31 -8.06
C GLY A 370 5.67 32.72 -6.69
N ASP A 371 6.26 33.92 -6.62
CA ASP A 371 6.81 34.47 -5.39
C ASP A 371 5.83 35.34 -4.59
N SER A 372 4.57 35.49 -5.05
CA SER A 372 3.56 36.35 -4.41
C SER A 372 2.59 35.53 -3.55
N GLU A 373 2.24 36.05 -2.38
CA GLU A 373 1.23 35.44 -1.51
C GLU A 373 -0.18 35.63 -2.08
N LEU A 374 -1.04 34.62 -1.93
CA LEU A 374 -2.45 34.70 -2.29
C LEU A 374 -3.22 35.53 -1.23
N PRO A 375 -4.15 36.42 -1.65
CA PRO A 375 -4.99 37.15 -0.70
C PRO A 375 -5.81 36.25 0.24
N GLU A 376 -6.21 35.07 -0.25
CA GLU A 376 -6.84 34.01 0.54
C GLU A 376 -6.21 32.68 0.13
N LYS A 377 -5.84 31.86 1.11
CA LYS A 377 -5.35 30.51 0.84
C LYS A 377 -6.46 29.65 0.25
N VAL A 378 -6.12 28.81 -0.72
CA VAL A 378 -7.04 27.85 -1.34
C VAL A 378 -6.59 26.44 -1.06
N ALA A 379 -7.52 25.54 -0.77
CA ALA A 379 -7.24 24.14 -0.50
C ALA A 379 -7.32 23.33 -1.80
N ILE A 380 -6.47 22.31 -1.91
CA ILE A 380 -6.61 21.24 -2.91
C ILE A 380 -7.67 20.26 -2.40
N ARG A 381 -8.60 19.84 -3.26
CA ARG A 381 -9.73 18.98 -2.85
C ARG A 381 -9.25 17.69 -2.14
N PRO A 382 -9.74 17.41 -0.91
CA PRO A 382 -9.67 16.08 -0.31
C PRO A 382 -10.90 15.21 -0.67
N THR A 383 -11.97 15.87 -1.11
CA THR A 383 -13.26 15.37 -1.60
C THR A 383 -14.06 16.57 -2.18
N SER A 384 -15.12 16.35 -2.97
CA SER A 384 -15.78 17.44 -3.71
C SER A 384 -17.14 17.93 -3.15
N GLU A 385 -17.61 17.44 -2.00
CA GLU A 385 -18.90 17.84 -1.39
C GLU A 385 -19.02 19.37 -1.27
N THR A 386 -18.04 20.02 -0.65
CA THR A 386 -18.00 21.49 -0.45
C THR A 386 -17.82 22.29 -1.74
N ILE A 387 -17.41 21.62 -2.83
CA ILE A 387 -17.24 22.23 -4.16
C ILE A 387 -18.55 22.11 -4.95
N MET A 388 -19.19 20.94 -4.93
CA MET A 388 -20.35 20.59 -5.76
C MET A 388 -21.67 21.10 -5.18
N TYR A 389 -21.88 20.95 -3.87
CA TYR A 389 -23.19 21.18 -3.24
C TYR A 389 -23.68 22.64 -3.31
N PRO A 390 -22.82 23.67 -3.25
CA PRO A 390 -23.25 25.04 -3.56
C PRO A 390 -23.76 25.24 -4.99
N ALA A 391 -23.33 24.41 -5.94
CA ALA A 391 -23.87 24.42 -7.31
C ALA A 391 -25.20 23.66 -7.38
N TYR A 392 -25.32 22.53 -6.68
CA TYR A 392 -26.57 21.76 -6.60
C TYR A 392 -27.73 22.63 -6.08
N ALA A 393 -27.49 23.42 -5.03
CA ALA A 393 -28.47 24.37 -4.50
C ALA A 393 -28.94 25.43 -5.52
N LYS A 394 -28.17 25.70 -6.58
CA LYS A 394 -28.54 26.65 -7.65
C LYS A 394 -29.27 25.99 -8.81
N TRP A 395 -28.92 24.74 -9.08
CA TRP A 395 -29.44 23.96 -10.20
C TRP A 395 -30.79 23.31 -9.87
N ILE A 396 -30.97 22.87 -8.63
CA ILE A 396 -32.20 22.22 -8.16
C ILE A 396 -33.14 23.30 -7.62
N ARG A 397 -34.35 23.38 -8.18
CA ARG A 397 -35.40 24.31 -7.74
C ARG A 397 -36.76 23.64 -7.62
N SER A 398 -37.04 22.65 -8.47
CA SER A 398 -38.31 21.92 -8.54
C SER A 398 -38.05 20.41 -8.54
N HIS A 399 -39.06 19.62 -8.17
CA HIS A 399 -39.04 18.16 -8.29
C HIS A 399 -38.67 17.67 -9.70
N ARG A 400 -38.90 18.50 -10.74
CA ARG A 400 -38.54 18.20 -12.14
C ARG A 400 -37.05 18.21 -12.43
N ASP A 401 -36.26 18.85 -11.57
CA ASP A 401 -34.80 18.88 -11.67
C ASP A 401 -34.16 17.61 -11.04
N LEU A 402 -34.99 16.74 -10.44
CA LEU A 402 -34.57 15.53 -9.74
C LEU A 402 -34.98 14.28 -10.53
N PRO A 403 -34.19 13.18 -10.44
CA PRO A 403 -32.93 13.09 -9.72
C PRO A 403 -31.77 13.73 -10.49
N LEU A 404 -30.94 14.52 -9.79
CA LEU A 404 -29.66 14.99 -10.33
C LEU A 404 -28.59 13.94 -10.04
N LYS A 405 -27.96 13.38 -11.09
CA LYS A 405 -26.96 12.31 -10.93
C LYS A 405 -25.64 12.65 -11.63
N LEU A 406 -24.62 13.03 -10.87
CA LEU A 406 -23.32 13.39 -11.43
C LEU A 406 -22.19 12.48 -10.96
N ASN A 407 -21.20 12.32 -11.83
CA ASN A 407 -19.95 11.63 -11.57
C ASN A 407 -18.77 12.46 -12.08
N GLN A 408 -17.59 12.33 -11.47
CA GLN A 408 -16.36 12.83 -12.06
C GLN A 408 -15.20 11.86 -11.82
N TRP A 409 -14.28 11.84 -12.78
CA TRP A 409 -13.00 11.14 -12.70
C TRP A 409 -11.90 12.17 -12.47
N ASN A 410 -11.17 12.06 -11.37
CA ASN A 410 -10.18 13.06 -10.97
C ASN A 410 -9.11 12.47 -10.06
N ASN A 411 -8.07 13.27 -9.80
CA ASN A 411 -7.17 13.07 -8.69
C ASN A 411 -7.70 13.77 -7.43
N VAL A 412 -7.25 13.28 -6.28
CA VAL A 412 -7.50 13.83 -4.95
C VAL A 412 -6.20 13.86 -4.17
N VAL A 413 -6.04 14.89 -3.32
CA VAL A 413 -4.90 15.01 -2.42
C VAL A 413 -5.37 14.91 -0.97
N ARG A 414 -4.84 13.92 -0.25
CA ARG A 414 -4.98 13.76 1.20
C ARG A 414 -3.60 13.63 1.81
N TRP A 415 -3.17 14.64 2.55
CA TRP A 415 -1.81 14.72 3.08
C TRP A 415 -1.65 13.91 4.38
N GLU A 416 -1.91 12.62 4.27
CA GLU A 416 -1.92 11.70 5.40
C GLU A 416 -0.51 11.49 5.98
N PHE A 417 -0.42 11.39 7.31
CA PHE A 417 0.83 11.23 8.06
C PHE A 417 1.28 9.77 8.23
N LYS A 418 0.36 8.82 8.05
CA LYS A 418 0.71 7.39 8.16
C LYS A 418 1.51 6.95 6.93
N GLN A 419 2.27 5.87 7.09
CA GLN A 419 3.16 5.37 6.04
C GLN A 419 2.40 5.11 4.72
N PRO A 420 2.83 5.72 3.60
CA PRO A 420 2.20 5.51 2.32
C PRO A 420 2.58 4.15 1.75
N THR A 421 1.65 3.52 1.04
CA THR A 421 1.85 2.26 0.34
C THR A 421 1.27 2.40 -1.06
N PRO A 422 2.05 2.17 -2.13
CA PRO A 422 1.59 2.34 -3.50
C PRO A 422 0.22 1.71 -3.77
N PHE A 423 -0.65 2.42 -4.47
CA PHE A 423 -2.07 2.14 -4.69
C PHE A 423 -2.96 2.15 -3.45
N LEU A 424 -2.56 1.48 -2.36
CA LEU A 424 -3.42 1.27 -1.19
C LEU A 424 -3.67 2.56 -0.41
N ARG A 425 -2.61 3.35 -0.25
CA ARG A 425 -2.59 4.58 0.52
C ARG A 425 -1.52 5.51 -0.02
N THR A 426 -1.94 6.43 -0.85
CA THR A 426 -1.07 7.44 -1.47
C THR A 426 -1.61 8.82 -1.15
N ARG A 427 -0.75 9.83 -1.12
CA ARG A 427 -1.17 11.22 -0.87
C ARG A 427 -1.95 11.80 -2.02
N GLU A 428 -1.51 11.50 -3.24
CA GLU A 428 -2.28 11.73 -4.46
C GLU A 428 -2.75 10.38 -5.01
N PHE A 429 -4.05 10.25 -5.26
CA PHE A 429 -4.62 9.06 -5.91
C PHE A 429 -5.68 9.45 -6.93
N LEU A 430 -5.85 8.58 -7.93
CA LEU A 430 -6.95 8.69 -8.89
C LEU A 430 -8.17 7.98 -8.33
N TRP A 431 -9.32 8.59 -8.56
CA TRP A 431 -10.59 8.00 -8.18
C TRP A 431 -11.72 8.40 -9.11
N GLN A 432 -12.85 7.78 -8.85
CA GLN A 432 -14.14 8.24 -9.28
C GLN A 432 -14.92 8.65 -8.04
N GLU A 433 -15.63 9.77 -8.11
CA GLU A 433 -16.61 10.19 -7.10
C GLU A 433 -17.94 10.54 -7.78
N GLY A 434 -19.03 9.95 -7.30
CA GLY A 434 -20.37 10.26 -7.77
C GLY A 434 -21.20 10.86 -6.65
N HIS A 435 -22.01 11.86 -6.99
CA HIS A 435 -22.85 12.61 -6.08
C HIS A 435 -24.23 12.80 -6.70
N THR A 436 -25.27 12.41 -5.97
CA THR A 436 -26.64 12.50 -6.51
C THR A 436 -27.61 13.09 -5.49
N ALA A 437 -28.70 13.64 -5.99
CA ALA A 437 -29.78 14.24 -5.22
C ALA A 437 -31.12 13.72 -5.74
N HIS A 438 -31.98 13.30 -4.82
CA HIS A 438 -33.26 12.64 -5.08
C HIS A 438 -34.38 13.34 -4.31
N ALA A 439 -35.62 13.15 -4.78
CA ALA A 439 -36.79 13.66 -4.09
C ALA A 439 -37.10 12.84 -2.83
N THR A 440 -36.83 11.54 -2.86
CA THR A 440 -37.16 10.60 -1.77
C THR A 440 -35.93 9.85 -1.25
N GLU A 441 -35.98 9.38 0.00
CA GLU A 441 -34.90 8.57 0.58
C GLU A 441 -34.83 7.19 -0.05
N GLU A 442 -35.98 6.64 -0.45
CA GLU A 442 -36.12 5.32 -1.05
C GLU A 442 -35.37 5.25 -2.39
N GLU A 443 -35.54 6.26 -3.25
CA GLU A 443 -34.81 6.38 -4.52
C GLU A 443 -33.30 6.52 -4.28
N ALA A 444 -32.91 7.36 -3.32
CA ALA A 444 -31.52 7.55 -2.95
C ALA A 444 -30.88 6.24 -2.45
N PHE A 445 -31.56 5.50 -1.58
CA PHE A 445 -31.03 4.25 -1.02
C PHE A 445 -31.03 3.10 -2.04
N SER A 446 -32.00 3.04 -2.95
CA SER A 446 -31.95 2.09 -4.08
C SER A 446 -30.67 2.30 -4.89
N LEU A 447 -30.36 3.55 -5.23
CA LEU A 447 -29.16 3.87 -5.99
C LEU A 447 -27.87 3.56 -5.21
N VAL A 448 -27.86 3.76 -3.88
CA VAL A 448 -26.72 3.35 -3.03
C VAL A 448 -26.40 1.87 -3.21
N LEU A 449 -27.42 1.01 -3.20
CA LEU A 449 -27.28 -0.45 -3.34
C LEU A 449 -26.92 -0.87 -4.78
N GLU A 450 -27.48 -0.20 -5.79
CA GLU A 450 -27.11 -0.42 -7.20
C GLU A 450 -25.63 -0.11 -7.44
N ILE A 451 -25.15 1.01 -6.92
CA ILE A 451 -23.73 1.38 -7.02
C ILE A 451 -22.84 0.39 -6.24
N LEU A 452 -23.27 -0.05 -5.06
CA LEU A 452 -22.54 -1.06 -4.28
C LEU A 452 -22.38 -2.38 -5.06
N GLU A 453 -23.41 -2.77 -5.81
CA GLU A 453 -23.34 -3.94 -6.70
C GLU A 453 -22.40 -3.72 -7.89
N LEU A 454 -22.37 -2.52 -8.47
CA LEU A 454 -21.37 -2.19 -9.50
C LEU A 454 -19.94 -2.23 -8.95
N TYR A 455 -19.72 -1.84 -7.70
CA TYR A 455 -18.42 -2.01 -7.05
C TYR A 455 -18.08 -3.47 -6.77
N ARG A 456 -19.05 -4.31 -6.40
CA ARG A 456 -18.80 -5.77 -6.33
C ARG A 456 -18.37 -6.30 -7.70
N GLN A 457 -19.08 -5.95 -8.77
CA GLN A 457 -18.72 -6.35 -10.15
C GLN A 457 -17.35 -5.81 -10.58
N TRP A 458 -16.99 -4.59 -10.20
CA TRP A 458 -15.65 -4.04 -10.41
C TRP A 458 -14.59 -4.99 -9.83
N TYR A 459 -14.74 -5.42 -8.59
CA TYR A 459 -13.75 -6.26 -7.92
C TYR A 459 -13.84 -7.73 -8.37
N GLU A 460 -15.00 -8.35 -8.33
CA GLU A 460 -15.15 -9.78 -8.62
C GLU A 460 -15.08 -10.09 -10.11
N ASP A 461 -15.78 -9.32 -10.94
CA ASP A 461 -15.91 -9.67 -12.35
C ASP A 461 -14.71 -9.17 -13.16
N TYR A 462 -14.11 -8.03 -12.82
CA TYR A 462 -12.97 -7.47 -13.57
C TYR A 462 -11.62 -7.76 -12.93
N LEU A 463 -11.54 -7.66 -11.59
CA LEU A 463 -10.29 -7.89 -10.86
C LEU A 463 -10.17 -9.30 -10.28
N ALA A 464 -11.20 -10.14 -10.41
CA ALA A 464 -11.24 -11.48 -9.80
C ALA A 464 -10.96 -11.47 -8.28
N VAL A 465 -11.27 -10.37 -7.59
CA VAL A 465 -11.08 -10.21 -6.15
C VAL A 465 -12.42 -10.44 -5.44
N PRO A 466 -12.55 -11.45 -4.57
CA PRO A 466 -13.77 -11.64 -3.78
C PRO A 466 -13.92 -10.52 -2.75
N VAL A 467 -15.14 -10.01 -2.59
CA VAL A 467 -15.43 -8.96 -1.61
C VAL A 467 -16.73 -9.25 -0.86
N ILE A 468 -16.84 -8.71 0.35
CA ILE A 468 -18.01 -8.87 1.20
C ILE A 468 -18.78 -7.55 1.24
N LYS A 469 -20.02 -7.53 0.74
CA LYS A 469 -20.93 -6.40 0.89
C LYS A 469 -21.38 -6.27 2.34
N GLY A 470 -21.39 -5.07 2.88
CA GLY A 470 -21.83 -4.80 4.25
C GLY A 470 -22.22 -3.34 4.49
N GLU A 471 -22.69 -3.07 5.71
CA GLU A 471 -22.94 -1.73 6.25
C GLU A 471 -21.89 -1.45 7.33
N LYS A 472 -21.30 -0.25 7.32
CA LYS A 472 -20.38 0.18 8.38
C LYS A 472 -21.14 0.35 9.69
N SER A 473 -20.48 0.09 10.81
CA SER A 473 -21.01 0.43 12.14
C SER A 473 -21.16 1.95 12.29
N GLU A 474 -21.92 2.38 13.29
CA GLU A 474 -22.12 3.80 13.57
C GLU A 474 -20.80 4.57 13.80
N ASN A 475 -19.77 3.92 14.36
CA ASN A 475 -18.46 4.54 14.60
C ASN A 475 -17.55 4.58 13.36
N GLU A 476 -17.82 3.76 12.34
CA GLU A 476 -16.99 3.62 11.13
C GLU A 476 -17.69 4.20 9.88
N LYS A 477 -18.95 4.61 9.99
CA LYS A 477 -19.66 5.25 8.88
C LYS A 477 -19.08 6.63 8.60
N PHE A 478 -19.27 7.11 7.37
CA PHE A 478 -18.93 8.48 7.04
C PHE A 478 -19.68 9.47 7.94
N ALA A 479 -18.96 10.36 8.62
CA ALA A 479 -19.53 11.27 9.62
C ALA A 479 -20.63 12.18 9.07
N GLY A 480 -20.54 12.59 7.80
CA GLY A 480 -21.59 13.37 7.13
C GLY A 480 -22.79 12.52 6.63
N GLY A 481 -22.70 11.19 6.70
CA GLY A 481 -23.69 10.26 6.15
C GLY A 481 -24.70 9.72 7.15
N LYS A 482 -25.92 9.45 6.69
CA LYS A 482 -26.94 8.70 7.46
C LYS A 482 -26.53 7.24 7.60
N LYS A 483 -26.16 6.60 6.48
CA LYS A 483 -25.66 5.22 6.39
C LYS A 483 -24.50 5.12 5.42
N THR A 484 -23.59 4.17 5.67
CA THR A 484 -22.47 3.86 4.76
C THR A 484 -22.47 2.38 4.45
N THR A 485 -22.67 2.05 3.17
CA THR A 485 -22.44 0.70 2.66
C THR A 485 -21.04 0.58 2.10
N THR A 486 -20.47 -0.62 2.17
CA THR A 486 -19.08 -0.90 1.84
C THR A 486 -18.94 -2.27 1.21
N ILE A 487 -17.92 -2.44 0.39
CA ILE A 487 -17.37 -3.75 0.06
C ILE A 487 -16.02 -3.90 0.76
N GLU A 488 -15.85 -4.99 1.51
CA GLU A 488 -14.64 -5.29 2.27
C GLU A 488 -13.87 -6.44 1.61
N GLY A 489 -12.56 -6.28 1.48
CA GLY A 489 -11.63 -7.34 1.11
C GLY A 489 -10.80 -7.80 2.31
N ILE A 490 -10.18 -8.97 2.19
CA ILE A 490 -9.19 -9.48 3.15
C ILE A 490 -7.90 -9.82 2.42
N ILE A 491 -6.76 -9.46 2.99
CA ILE A 491 -5.44 -9.87 2.49
C ILE A 491 -4.91 -10.99 3.39
N PRO A 492 -5.01 -12.27 2.96
CA PRO A 492 -4.71 -13.42 3.82
C PRO A 492 -3.31 -13.39 4.41
N GLU A 493 -2.30 -13.00 3.62
CA GLU A 493 -0.90 -12.99 4.04
C GLU A 493 -0.61 -12.00 5.17
N THR A 494 -1.42 -10.95 5.29
CA THR A 494 -1.30 -9.99 6.41
C THR A 494 -2.38 -10.18 7.48
N GLY A 495 -3.43 -10.95 7.20
CA GLY A 495 -4.61 -11.08 8.05
C GLY A 495 -5.43 -9.78 8.22
N ARG A 496 -5.27 -8.80 7.32
CA ARG A 496 -5.89 -7.46 7.45
C ARG A 496 -7.08 -7.30 6.51
N GLY A 497 -8.16 -6.73 7.05
CA GLY A 497 -9.27 -6.22 6.26
C GLY A 497 -8.89 -4.93 5.52
N ILE A 498 -9.47 -4.73 4.34
CA ILE A 498 -9.27 -3.54 3.53
C ILE A 498 -10.57 -3.13 2.84
N GLN A 499 -11.02 -1.91 3.09
CA GLN A 499 -12.15 -1.34 2.39
C GLN A 499 -11.82 -1.13 0.91
N ALA A 500 -12.61 -1.78 0.05
CA ALA A 500 -12.46 -1.75 -1.39
C ALA A 500 -13.15 -0.53 -2.03
N ALA A 501 -14.40 -0.26 -1.66
CA ALA A 501 -15.18 0.89 -2.14
C ALA A 501 -16.32 1.22 -1.16
N THR A 502 -16.89 2.42 -1.26
CA THR A 502 -18.04 2.84 -0.43
C THR A 502 -19.14 3.51 -1.22
N SER A 503 -20.36 3.32 -0.74
CA SER A 503 -21.57 4.00 -1.22
C SER A 503 -22.39 4.47 -0.03
N HIS A 504 -22.57 5.78 0.08
CA HIS A 504 -23.12 6.48 1.23
C HIS A 504 -24.54 6.96 0.94
N LEU A 505 -25.47 6.66 1.86
CA LEU A 505 -26.72 7.40 1.97
C LEU A 505 -26.44 8.61 2.85
N LEU A 506 -26.36 9.80 2.26
CA LEU A 506 -26.13 11.04 3.00
C LEU A 506 -27.40 11.54 3.69
N GLY A 507 -28.56 11.10 3.20
CA GLY A 507 -29.85 11.60 3.66
C GLY A 507 -29.95 13.09 3.38
N GLN A 508 -30.43 13.85 4.35
CA GLN A 508 -30.60 15.30 4.23
C GLN A 508 -29.49 16.12 4.92
N ASN A 509 -28.44 15.50 5.47
CA ASN A 509 -27.42 16.19 6.27
C ASN A 509 -26.77 17.34 5.49
N PHE A 510 -26.24 17.04 4.31
CA PHE A 510 -25.61 18.05 3.44
C PHE A 510 -26.63 19.01 2.81
N SER A 511 -27.84 18.53 2.47
CA SER A 511 -28.88 19.38 1.89
C SER A 511 -29.31 20.48 2.87
N LYS A 512 -29.40 20.17 4.18
CA LYS A 512 -29.67 21.14 5.25
C LYS A 512 -28.54 22.16 5.34
N MET A 513 -27.30 21.67 5.33
CA MET A 513 -26.11 22.50 5.47
C MET A 513 -25.91 23.47 4.30
N PHE A 514 -26.17 23.02 3.06
CA PHE A 514 -25.97 23.80 1.84
C PHE A 514 -27.24 24.46 1.30
N GLY A 515 -28.40 24.23 1.94
CA GLY A 515 -29.69 24.77 1.50
C GLY A 515 -30.13 24.22 0.14
N ILE A 516 -29.97 22.91 -0.08
CA ILE A 516 -30.37 22.26 -1.33
C ILE A 516 -31.83 21.84 -1.21
N GLU A 517 -32.72 22.74 -1.62
CA GLU A 517 -34.17 22.58 -1.54
C GLU A 517 -34.80 22.44 -2.94
N PHE A 518 -35.98 21.84 -3.02
CA PHE A 518 -36.81 21.80 -4.22
C PHE A 518 -38.29 22.01 -3.88
N GLU A 519 -39.06 22.51 -4.83
CA GLU A 519 -40.52 22.56 -4.75
C GLU A 519 -41.15 21.23 -5.18
N ASP A 520 -41.86 20.57 -4.27
CA ASP A 520 -42.58 19.33 -4.55
C ASP A 520 -43.81 19.55 -5.45
N GLU A 521 -44.49 18.47 -5.85
CA GLU A 521 -45.68 18.56 -6.71
C GLU A 521 -46.83 19.39 -6.12
N LYS A 522 -46.82 19.63 -4.80
CA LYS A 522 -47.83 20.39 -4.06
C LYS A 522 -47.41 21.84 -3.82
N GLY A 523 -46.24 22.25 -4.31
CA GLY A 523 -45.71 23.59 -4.12
C GLY A 523 -44.97 23.80 -2.79
N ALA A 524 -44.74 22.75 -2.00
CA ALA A 524 -44.03 22.86 -0.73
C ALA A 524 -42.52 22.67 -0.92
N LYS A 525 -41.74 23.44 -0.15
CA LYS A 525 -40.28 23.31 -0.12
C LYS A 525 -39.86 22.06 0.64
N GLN A 526 -39.08 21.21 0.01
CA GLN A 526 -38.49 20.00 0.58
C GLN A 526 -36.98 20.01 0.41
N LEU A 527 -36.29 19.28 1.27
CA LEU A 527 -34.84 19.06 1.17
C LEU A 527 -34.56 17.78 0.39
N VAL A 528 -33.55 17.82 -0.48
CA VAL A 528 -33.17 16.65 -1.27
C VAL A 528 -32.52 15.56 -0.42
N HIS A 529 -32.72 14.30 -0.81
CA HIS A 529 -31.99 13.17 -0.27
C HIS A 529 -30.76 12.91 -1.12
N GLN A 530 -29.57 12.96 -0.52
CA GLN A 530 -28.32 12.83 -1.24
C GLN A 530 -27.63 11.49 -1.04
N THR A 531 -26.77 11.17 -1.99
CA THR A 531 -25.84 10.05 -1.92
C THR A 531 -24.46 10.51 -2.39
N SER A 532 -23.42 9.84 -1.92
CA SER A 532 -22.10 9.91 -2.53
C SER A 532 -21.44 8.54 -2.56
N TRP A 533 -20.54 8.28 -3.50
CA TRP A 533 -19.84 7.01 -3.61
C TRP A 533 -18.49 7.17 -4.30
N GLY A 534 -17.53 6.32 -3.92
CA GLY A 534 -16.19 6.38 -4.48
C GLY A 534 -15.45 5.05 -4.50
N CYS A 535 -14.67 4.86 -5.56
CA CYS A 535 -13.67 3.81 -5.70
C CYS A 535 -12.39 4.40 -6.29
N THR A 536 -11.24 3.86 -5.90
CA THR A 536 -9.93 4.44 -6.18
C THR A 536 -8.99 3.43 -6.83
N THR A 537 -7.81 3.90 -7.23
CA THR A 537 -6.69 3.04 -7.65
C THR A 537 -6.23 2.03 -6.60
N ARG A 538 -6.70 2.11 -5.33
CA ARG A 538 -6.55 1.05 -4.32
C ARG A 538 -6.98 -0.32 -4.85
N SER A 539 -8.00 -0.34 -5.71
CA SER A 539 -8.49 -1.56 -6.35
C SER A 539 -7.39 -2.36 -7.05
N LEU A 540 -6.47 -1.69 -7.73
CA LEU A 540 -5.31 -2.34 -8.37
C LEU A 540 -4.35 -2.93 -7.34
N GLY A 541 -4.06 -2.21 -6.27
CA GLY A 541 -3.20 -2.70 -5.18
C GLY A 541 -3.79 -3.94 -4.50
N VAL A 542 -5.10 -3.93 -4.21
CA VAL A 542 -5.81 -5.09 -3.64
C VAL A 542 -5.69 -6.29 -4.58
N MET A 543 -5.97 -6.12 -5.88
CA MET A 543 -5.82 -7.18 -6.88
C MET A 543 -4.40 -7.76 -6.93
N ILE A 544 -3.37 -6.90 -6.91
CA ILE A 544 -1.97 -7.35 -6.91
C ILE A 544 -1.70 -8.22 -5.68
N MET A 545 -2.13 -7.78 -4.50
CA MET A 545 -1.97 -8.52 -3.25
C MET A 545 -2.76 -9.84 -3.26
N THR A 546 -3.95 -9.88 -3.84
CA THR A 546 -4.77 -11.09 -3.92
C THR A 546 -4.12 -12.16 -4.80
N HIS A 547 -3.68 -11.79 -6.00
CA HIS A 547 -3.32 -12.78 -7.02
C HIS A 547 -1.82 -13.05 -7.14
N GLY A 548 -0.97 -12.07 -6.83
CA GLY A 548 0.46 -12.20 -7.03
C GLY A 548 1.08 -13.39 -6.28
N ASP A 549 2.19 -13.89 -6.82
CA ASP A 549 2.91 -15.07 -6.30
C ASP A 549 4.42 -14.81 -6.17
N ASP A 550 5.19 -15.82 -5.78
CA ASP A 550 6.65 -15.71 -5.63
C ASP A 550 7.39 -15.51 -6.98
N LYS A 551 6.71 -15.57 -8.13
CA LYS A 551 7.27 -15.22 -9.45
C LYS A 551 6.99 -13.77 -9.83
N GLY A 552 6.00 -13.12 -9.21
CA GLY A 552 5.70 -11.71 -9.39
C GLY A 552 4.21 -11.41 -9.48
N LEU A 553 3.84 -10.57 -10.43
CA LEU A 553 2.43 -10.22 -10.67
C LEU A 553 1.68 -11.43 -11.21
N VAL A 554 0.40 -11.54 -10.90
CA VAL A 554 -0.55 -12.42 -11.58
C VAL A 554 -1.80 -11.58 -11.82
N LEU A 555 -2.13 -11.35 -13.07
CA LEU A 555 -3.09 -10.31 -13.45
C LEU A 555 -4.31 -10.90 -14.17
N PRO A 556 -5.54 -10.51 -13.80
CA PRO A 556 -6.76 -10.97 -14.45
C PRO A 556 -6.80 -10.59 -15.95
N PRO A 557 -7.16 -11.53 -16.85
CA PRO A 557 -7.14 -11.29 -18.29
C PRO A 557 -8.07 -10.17 -18.79
N ARG A 558 -9.04 -9.70 -17.98
CA ARG A 558 -9.99 -8.65 -18.40
C ARG A 558 -9.39 -7.24 -18.38
N ILE A 559 -8.34 -7.00 -17.58
CA ILE A 559 -7.80 -5.65 -17.34
C ILE A 559 -6.40 -5.42 -17.92
N VAL A 560 -5.70 -6.49 -18.32
CA VAL A 560 -4.31 -6.38 -18.83
C VAL A 560 -4.26 -5.89 -20.27
N ALA A 561 -3.25 -5.09 -20.61
CA ALA A 561 -3.03 -4.65 -21.99
C ALA A 561 -2.61 -5.79 -22.93
N VAL A 562 -1.88 -6.78 -22.41
CA VAL A 562 -1.40 -7.96 -23.13
C VAL A 562 -1.82 -9.20 -22.35
N GLN A 563 -2.63 -10.07 -22.95
CA GLN A 563 -3.08 -11.34 -22.38
C GLN A 563 -2.12 -12.49 -22.73
N ALA A 564 -1.58 -12.48 -23.95
CA ALA A 564 -0.66 -13.49 -24.45
C ALA A 564 0.60 -12.87 -25.09
N VAL A 565 1.75 -13.52 -24.89
CA VAL A 565 3.03 -13.15 -25.49
C VAL A 565 3.56 -14.36 -26.24
N ILE A 566 3.96 -14.16 -27.48
CA ILE A 566 4.56 -15.22 -28.29
C ILE A 566 6.07 -14.98 -28.31
N ILE A 567 6.84 -15.96 -27.86
CA ILE A 567 8.30 -15.90 -27.77
C ILE A 567 8.88 -16.96 -28.73
N PRO A 568 9.55 -16.55 -29.82
CA PRO A 568 10.18 -17.47 -30.75
C PRO A 568 11.43 -18.11 -30.11
N ILE A 569 11.52 -19.44 -30.11
CA ILE A 569 12.72 -20.14 -29.65
C ILE A 569 13.64 -20.38 -30.86
N ILE A 570 14.56 -19.44 -31.09
CA ILE A 570 15.52 -19.49 -32.19
C ILE A 570 16.85 -20.07 -31.70
N PHE A 571 17.29 -21.19 -32.27
CA PHE A 571 18.62 -21.76 -32.00
C PHE A 571 19.61 -21.24 -33.05
N LYS A 572 20.89 -21.07 -32.68
CA LYS A 572 21.94 -20.46 -33.53
C LYS A 572 22.10 -21.10 -34.92
N GLU A 573 21.63 -22.33 -35.11
CA GLU A 573 21.82 -23.14 -36.31
C GLU A 573 20.60 -23.13 -37.26
N SER A 574 19.43 -22.68 -36.82
CA SER A 574 18.21 -22.64 -37.61
C SER A 574 17.78 -21.20 -37.92
N GLY A 575 17.60 -20.88 -39.20
CA GLY A 575 17.14 -19.57 -39.64
C GLY A 575 15.85 -19.16 -38.93
N GLY A 576 15.92 -18.11 -38.10
CA GLY A 576 14.81 -17.67 -37.24
C GLY A 576 13.62 -17.05 -37.97
N THR A 577 13.78 -16.72 -39.26
CA THR A 577 12.76 -16.02 -40.06
C THR A 577 11.48 -16.83 -40.22
N GLU A 578 11.57 -18.16 -40.39
CA GLU A 578 10.39 -19.02 -40.52
C GLU A 578 9.61 -19.14 -39.20
N ILE A 579 10.33 -19.26 -38.07
CA ILE A 579 9.72 -19.31 -36.74
C ILE A 579 9.01 -17.99 -36.43
N VAL A 580 9.66 -16.85 -36.70
CA VAL A 580 9.04 -15.54 -36.52
C VAL A 580 7.82 -15.37 -37.43
N ALA A 581 7.88 -15.80 -38.70
CA ALA A 581 6.73 -15.77 -39.59
C ALA A 581 5.54 -16.58 -39.03
N LYS A 582 5.80 -17.77 -38.46
CA LYS A 582 4.78 -18.58 -37.79
C LYS A 582 4.24 -17.91 -36.52
N CYS A 583 5.08 -17.27 -35.73
CA CYS A 583 4.65 -16.46 -34.59
C CYS A 583 3.70 -15.32 -35.03
N ARG A 584 3.99 -14.66 -36.16
CA ARG A 584 3.14 -13.60 -36.72
C ARG A 584 1.82 -14.13 -37.30
N GLU A 585 1.79 -15.34 -37.86
CA GLU A 585 0.54 -16.03 -38.25
C GLU A 585 -0.33 -16.34 -37.03
N LEU A 586 0.29 -16.83 -35.95
CA LEU A 586 -0.40 -17.11 -34.69
C LEU A 586 -0.92 -15.82 -34.03
N GLU A 587 -0.12 -14.75 -34.04
CA GLU A 587 -0.53 -13.42 -33.57
C GLU A 587 -1.83 -12.97 -34.25
N LYS A 588 -1.90 -13.05 -35.58
CA LYS A 588 -3.12 -12.72 -36.35
C LYS A 588 -4.31 -13.58 -35.95
N THR A 589 -4.09 -14.88 -35.74
CA THR A 589 -5.15 -15.83 -35.36
C THR A 589 -5.72 -15.48 -33.97
N LEU A 590 -4.85 -15.16 -33.01
CA LEU A 590 -5.25 -14.77 -31.66
C LEU A 590 -5.95 -13.40 -31.63
N ILE A 591 -5.46 -12.42 -32.40
CA ILE A 591 -6.12 -11.11 -32.56
C ILE A 591 -7.53 -11.29 -33.13
N ALA A 592 -7.70 -12.13 -34.16
CA ALA A 592 -9.00 -12.41 -34.77
C ALA A 592 -9.97 -13.07 -33.77
N ALA A 593 -9.47 -13.81 -32.78
CA ALA A 593 -10.24 -14.38 -31.69
C ALA A 593 -10.50 -13.40 -30.52
N GLY A 594 -10.07 -12.14 -30.62
CA GLY A 594 -10.26 -11.11 -29.59
C GLY A 594 -9.22 -11.14 -28.46
N VAL A 595 -8.13 -11.89 -28.61
CA VAL A 595 -7.05 -11.96 -27.62
C VAL A 595 -6.06 -10.83 -27.87
N ARG A 596 -5.73 -10.09 -26.80
CA ARG A 596 -4.68 -9.05 -26.86
C ARG A 596 -3.32 -9.73 -26.76
N VAL A 597 -2.63 -9.86 -27.89
CA VAL A 597 -1.37 -10.61 -28.00
C VAL A 597 -0.22 -9.70 -28.46
N LYS A 598 1.00 -10.06 -28.08
CA LYS A 598 2.24 -9.43 -28.54
C LYS A 598 3.28 -10.49 -28.91
N VAL A 599 3.96 -10.35 -30.05
CA VAL A 599 5.18 -11.13 -30.34
C VAL A 599 6.40 -10.39 -29.79
N ASP A 600 7.26 -11.07 -29.03
CA ASP A 600 8.58 -10.57 -28.65
C ASP A 600 9.68 -11.33 -29.39
N ASP A 601 10.18 -10.76 -30.48
CA ASP A 601 11.20 -11.31 -31.37
C ASP A 601 12.61 -10.75 -31.13
N ARG A 602 12.86 -10.13 -29.97
CA ARG A 602 14.19 -9.59 -29.60
C ARG A 602 15.20 -10.73 -29.38
N VAL A 603 16.36 -10.62 -30.04
CA VAL A 603 17.37 -11.70 -30.21
C VAL A 603 18.12 -12.10 -28.93
N TYR A 604 18.06 -11.30 -27.85
CA TYR A 604 18.99 -11.43 -26.71
C TYR A 604 18.44 -12.17 -25.47
N LEU A 605 17.26 -12.79 -25.51
CA LEU A 605 16.49 -13.02 -24.27
C LEU A 605 15.71 -14.35 -24.18
N HIS A 606 16.21 -15.48 -24.69
CA HIS A 606 15.46 -16.75 -24.55
C HIS A 606 15.16 -17.13 -23.08
N GLY A 607 16.09 -16.84 -22.15
CA GLY A 607 15.89 -17.02 -20.70
C GLY A 607 15.25 -15.80 -20.01
N SER A 608 15.72 -14.59 -20.30
CA SER A 608 15.33 -13.39 -19.56
C SER A 608 14.06 -12.68 -20.10
N ALA A 609 13.59 -12.96 -21.32
CA ALA A 609 12.26 -12.53 -21.79
C ALA A 609 11.16 -13.37 -21.14
N SER A 610 11.36 -14.68 -21.01
CA SER A 610 10.44 -15.54 -20.24
C SER A 610 10.36 -15.08 -18.79
N LEU A 611 11.47 -14.63 -18.19
CA LEU A 611 11.47 -14.10 -16.82
C LEU A 611 10.79 -12.73 -16.74
N PHE A 612 11.05 -11.82 -17.68
CA PHE A 612 10.41 -10.51 -17.76
C PHE A 612 8.89 -10.62 -17.92
N PHE A 613 8.39 -11.46 -18.83
CA PHE A 613 6.96 -11.67 -19.00
C PHE A 613 6.33 -12.60 -17.97
N SER A 614 7.12 -13.46 -17.30
CA SER A 614 6.66 -14.17 -16.10
C SER A 614 6.49 -13.21 -14.92
N LEU A 615 7.27 -12.13 -14.85
CA LEU A 615 7.13 -11.06 -13.84
C LEU A 615 5.92 -10.16 -14.12
N SER A 616 5.54 -9.98 -15.39
CA SER A 616 4.34 -9.25 -15.84
C SER A 616 3.13 -10.15 -16.17
N PHE A 617 3.25 -11.45 -15.89
CA PHE A 617 2.35 -12.56 -16.26
C PHE A 617 1.54 -12.38 -17.54
N VAL A 618 2.23 -12.52 -18.67
CA VAL A 618 1.60 -12.68 -19.96
C VAL A 618 1.69 -14.15 -20.37
N PHE A 619 0.61 -14.76 -20.87
CA PHE A 619 0.62 -16.17 -21.28
C PHE A 619 1.66 -16.41 -22.37
N CYS A 620 2.74 -17.14 -22.08
CA CYS A 620 3.84 -17.37 -23.01
C CYS A 620 3.55 -18.55 -23.95
N ILE A 621 3.53 -18.30 -25.26
CA ILE A 621 3.52 -19.36 -26.27
C ILE A 621 4.92 -19.50 -26.85
N ALA A 622 5.56 -20.64 -26.60
CA ALA A 622 6.83 -21.02 -27.19
C ALA A 622 6.62 -21.69 -28.55
N ALA A 623 7.24 -21.17 -29.60
CA ALA A 623 7.26 -21.79 -30.93
C ALA A 623 8.66 -22.33 -31.25
N SER A 624 8.77 -23.63 -31.54
CA SER A 624 10.01 -24.27 -31.98
C SER A 624 9.83 -24.96 -33.34
N GLY A 625 10.87 -24.95 -34.17
CA GLY A 625 10.87 -25.53 -35.51
C GLY A 625 11.29 -27.00 -35.60
N ALA A 626 11.40 -27.73 -34.48
CA ALA A 626 11.84 -29.12 -34.50
C ALA A 626 10.63 -30.08 -34.47
N SER A 627 10.36 -30.73 -35.60
CA SER A 627 9.61 -32.00 -35.59
C SER A 627 10.49 -33.05 -34.89
N PRO A 628 10.01 -33.78 -33.87
CA PRO A 628 10.70 -35.00 -33.45
C PRO A 628 10.56 -36.03 -34.59
N PRO A 629 11.58 -36.85 -34.88
CA PRO A 629 11.33 -38.09 -35.61
C PRO A 629 10.28 -38.88 -34.81
N LEU A 630 9.30 -39.40 -35.54
CA LEU A 630 8.31 -40.33 -35.00
C LEU A 630 9.03 -41.57 -34.46
N GLU A 631 9.06 -41.71 -33.14
CA GLU A 631 8.88 -42.98 -32.43
C GLU A 631 7.97 -42.76 -31.21
#